data_AF-A0A183IWE1-F1
#
_entry.id   AF-A0A183IWE1-F1
#
_cell.length_a   1.000
_cell.length_b   1.000
_cell.length_c   1.000
_cell.angle_alpha   90.00
_cell.angle_beta   90.00
_cell.angle_gamma   90.00
#
_symmetry.space_group_name_H-M   'P 1'
#
loop_
_entity.id
_entity.type
_entity.pdbx_description
1 polymer ?
#
loop_
_entity_poly.entity_id
_entity_poly.type
_entity_poly.pdbx_seq_one_letter_code
_entity_poly.pdbx_strand_id
1 'polypeptide(L)'
;MAVLLEILPDLVPHMPLSQRSIANMMTENIAANLPSKTAQLNELAQRCLDSMIINMDNIALFQPFCAVVKKGIVLQMTYLLPRLAEIYHRCFGSKERLARIYIVPTLKYLLQSSRTNVAVSRLTQSFTDDLVNYVGKEALWSFADNLNNNERVMFRNLLINFQESLNEICPPTLYVCVVDHLSKTAFASDLAAFAVKLTWHGFTDPLRDSSN
;
A
#
# COMPACT_ATOMS: atom_id res chain seq x y z
N MET A 1 19.73 20.89 -9.60
CA MET A 1 18.90 19.78 -9.09
C MET A 1 19.10 19.56 -7.59
N ALA A 2 20.32 19.36 -7.09
CA ALA A 2 20.60 19.11 -5.65
C ALA A 2 20.02 20.20 -4.73
N VAL A 3 20.30 21.49 -5.01
CA VAL A 3 19.78 22.63 -4.24
C VAL A 3 18.25 22.66 -4.20
N LEU A 4 17.59 22.23 -5.28
CA LEU A 4 16.12 22.21 -5.33
C LEU A 4 15.55 21.11 -4.43
N LEU A 5 16.21 19.94 -4.36
CA LEU A 5 15.83 18.84 -3.47
C LEU A 5 16.12 19.12 -1.98
N GLU A 6 17.06 20.02 -1.69
CA GLU A 6 17.34 20.43 -0.31
C GLU A 6 16.27 21.37 0.24
N ILE A 7 15.73 22.27 -0.59
CA ILE A 7 14.77 23.29 -0.15
C ILE A 7 13.32 22.83 -0.35
N LEU A 8 13.08 21.85 -1.23
CA LEU A 8 11.74 21.32 -1.52
C LEU A 8 10.96 20.88 -0.27
N PRO A 9 11.55 20.10 0.67
CA PRO A 9 10.84 19.61 1.83
C PRO A 9 10.27 20.73 2.70
N ASP A 10 10.98 21.86 2.78
CA ASP A 10 10.59 23.05 3.54
C ASP A 10 9.59 23.92 2.77
N LEU A 11 9.63 23.91 1.43
CA LEU A 11 8.70 24.65 0.59
C LEU A 11 7.34 23.96 0.43
N VAL A 12 7.32 22.64 0.38
CA VAL A 12 6.12 21.81 0.16
C VAL A 12 4.96 22.16 1.12
N PRO A 13 5.17 22.35 2.45
CA PRO A 13 4.12 22.79 3.38
C PRO A 13 3.49 24.14 3.05
N HIS A 14 4.20 25.01 2.32
CA HIS A 14 3.74 26.35 1.98
C HIS A 14 3.12 26.44 0.58
N MET A 15 3.07 25.35 -0.17
CA MET A 15 2.49 25.34 -1.52
C MET A 15 0.96 25.29 -1.47
N PRO A 16 0.25 26.00 -2.38
CA PRO A 16 -1.20 25.92 -2.46
C PRO A 16 -1.67 24.50 -2.80
N LEU A 17 -2.60 23.97 -2.02
CA LEU A 17 -3.21 22.65 -2.20
C LEU A 17 -3.91 22.45 -3.57
N SER A 18 -4.14 23.53 -4.33
CA SER A 18 -4.89 23.52 -5.59
C SER A 18 -4.11 23.07 -6.83
N GLN A 19 -2.80 22.80 -6.75
CA GLN A 19 -1.95 22.65 -7.94
C GLN A 19 -1.56 21.19 -8.27
N ARG A 20 -2.52 20.41 -8.80
CA ARG A 20 -2.26 19.04 -9.35
C ARG A 20 -1.14 18.99 -10.40
N SER A 21 -1.00 20.04 -11.21
CA SER A 21 0.06 20.13 -12.23
C SER A 21 1.46 20.19 -11.61
N ILE A 22 1.58 20.85 -10.45
CA ILE A 22 2.83 20.91 -9.69
C ILE A 22 3.13 19.57 -9.04
N ALA A 23 2.12 18.90 -8.48
CA ALA A 23 2.29 17.55 -7.93
C ALA A 23 2.87 16.57 -8.96
N ASN A 24 2.34 16.54 -10.19
CA ASN A 24 2.89 15.71 -11.27
C ASN A 24 4.36 16.03 -11.57
N MET A 25 4.69 17.30 -11.78
CA MET A 25 6.04 17.73 -12.10
C MET A 25 7.03 17.43 -10.95
N MET A 26 6.61 17.63 -9.70
CA MET A 26 7.43 17.35 -8.53
C MET A 26 7.66 15.86 -8.37
N THR A 27 6.61 15.04 -8.41
CA THR A 27 6.74 13.59 -8.27
C THR A 27 7.63 13.00 -9.37
N GLU A 28 7.50 13.43 -10.63
CA GLU A 28 8.36 12.99 -11.73
C GLU A 28 9.84 13.38 -11.51
N ASN A 29 10.11 14.65 -11.17
CA ASN A 29 11.47 15.14 -10.98
C ASN A 29 12.15 14.54 -9.75
N ILE A 30 11.42 14.39 -8.64
CA ILE A 30 11.95 13.76 -7.43
C ILE A 30 12.22 12.27 -7.71
N ALA A 31 11.28 11.58 -8.36
CA ALA A 31 11.43 10.17 -8.67
C ALA A 31 12.61 9.88 -9.61
N ALA A 32 12.95 10.80 -10.50
CA ALA A 32 14.14 10.70 -11.35
C ALA A 32 15.45 10.60 -10.55
N ASN A 33 15.47 11.08 -9.31
CA ASN A 33 16.65 11.07 -8.43
C ASN A 33 16.69 9.89 -7.45
N LEU A 34 15.59 9.13 -7.30
CA LEU A 34 15.56 7.91 -6.48
C LEU A 34 16.60 6.85 -6.88
N PRO A 35 16.90 6.58 -8.16
CA PRO A 35 17.91 5.60 -8.52
C PRO A 35 19.35 6.17 -8.51
N SER A 36 19.56 7.38 -7.96
CA SER A 36 20.89 8.01 -7.93
C SER A 36 21.90 7.16 -7.16
N LYS A 37 23.12 7.06 -7.68
CA LYS A 37 24.25 6.41 -7.00
C LYS A 37 24.76 7.26 -5.82
N THR A 38 24.42 8.54 -5.79
CA THR A 38 24.78 9.43 -4.68
C THR A 38 23.78 9.23 -3.55
N ALA A 39 24.20 8.62 -2.45
CA ALA A 39 23.36 8.34 -1.29
C ALA A 39 22.60 9.59 -0.80
N GLN A 40 23.27 10.73 -0.71
CA GLN A 40 22.67 12.00 -0.30
C GLN A 40 21.51 12.43 -1.23
N LEU A 41 21.66 12.31 -2.56
CA LEU A 41 20.60 12.68 -3.50
C LEU A 41 19.41 11.72 -3.43
N ASN A 42 19.68 10.43 -3.25
CA ASN A 42 18.64 9.43 -3.01
C ASN A 42 17.87 9.73 -1.71
N GLU A 43 18.56 9.99 -0.60
CA GLU A 43 17.94 10.33 0.68
C GLU A 43 17.11 11.61 0.60
N LEU A 44 17.64 12.66 -0.03
CA LEU A 44 16.90 13.91 -0.22
C LEU A 44 15.64 13.68 -1.08
N ALA A 45 15.74 12.90 -2.15
CA ALA A 45 14.58 12.55 -2.96
C ALA A 45 13.51 11.80 -2.15
N GLN A 46 13.92 10.85 -1.30
CA GLN A 46 13.00 10.15 -0.40
C GLN A 46 12.32 11.11 0.58
N ARG A 47 13.08 11.98 1.26
CA ARG A 47 12.53 12.99 2.20
C ARG A 47 11.57 13.95 1.50
N CYS A 48 11.84 14.33 0.26
CA CYS A 48 10.93 15.17 -0.53
C CYS A 48 9.59 14.47 -0.76
N LEU A 49 9.60 13.18 -1.14
CA LEU A 49 8.36 12.42 -1.32
C LEU A 49 7.58 12.28 -0.02
N ASP A 50 8.28 12.05 1.10
CA ASP A 50 7.65 11.92 2.41
C ASP A 50 7.00 13.25 2.84
N SER A 51 7.69 14.38 2.64
CA SER A 51 7.11 15.71 2.88
C SER A 51 5.88 15.96 2.00
N MET A 52 5.90 15.56 0.72
CA MET A 52 4.72 15.68 -0.15
C MET A 52 3.53 14.89 0.39
N ILE A 53 3.73 13.63 0.80
CA ILE A 53 2.66 12.75 1.31
C ILE A 53 2.06 13.29 2.62
N ILE A 54 2.87 13.95 3.44
CA ILE A 54 2.43 14.55 4.70
C ILE A 54 1.63 15.84 4.47
N ASN A 55 2.09 16.70 3.56
CA ASN A 55 1.61 18.08 3.48
C ASN A 55 0.64 18.36 2.31
N MET A 56 0.55 17.48 1.32
CA MET A 56 -0.34 17.66 0.18
C MET A 56 -1.59 16.78 0.27
N ASP A 57 -2.64 17.13 -0.49
CA ASP A 57 -3.82 16.27 -0.63
C ASP A 57 -3.42 14.95 -1.30
N ASN A 58 -3.51 13.84 -0.55
CA ASN A 58 -3.18 12.50 -1.01
C ASN A 58 -3.98 12.08 -2.26
N ILE A 59 -5.19 12.62 -2.46
CA ILE A 59 -5.97 12.37 -3.68
C ILE A 59 -5.33 13.07 -4.89
N ALA A 60 -4.74 14.24 -4.71
CA ALA A 60 -4.00 14.93 -5.75
C ALA A 60 -2.66 14.25 -6.07
N LEU A 61 -2.07 13.54 -5.10
CA LEU A 61 -0.82 12.76 -5.28
C LEU A 61 -1.03 11.42 -5.98
N PHE A 62 -2.23 10.85 -5.89
CA PHE A 62 -2.55 9.52 -6.40
C PHE A 62 -2.18 9.31 -7.87
N GLN A 63 -2.66 10.20 -8.73
CA GLN A 63 -2.40 10.13 -10.17
C GLN A 63 -0.89 10.31 -10.48
N PRO A 64 -0.19 11.33 -9.95
CA PRO A 64 1.26 11.47 -10.11
C PRO A 64 2.04 10.19 -9.79
N PHE A 65 1.82 9.62 -8.60
CA PHE A 65 2.56 8.43 -8.18
C PHE A 65 2.26 7.22 -9.07
N CYS A 66 0.99 6.97 -9.40
CA CYS A 66 0.62 5.91 -10.33
C CYS A 66 1.23 6.11 -11.73
N ALA A 67 1.32 7.35 -12.22
CA ALA A 67 1.90 7.66 -13.52
C ALA A 67 3.41 7.36 -13.55
N VAL A 68 4.13 7.75 -12.50
CA VAL A 68 5.57 7.47 -12.37
C VAL A 68 5.81 5.98 -12.22
N VAL A 69 5.03 5.25 -11.42
CA VAL A 69 5.16 3.79 -11.29
C VAL A 69 5.02 3.09 -12.65
N LYS A 70 4.10 3.53 -13.52
CA LYS A 70 3.88 2.92 -14.83
C LYS A 70 4.98 3.20 -15.86
N LYS A 71 5.76 4.27 -15.67
CA LYS A 71 6.84 4.68 -16.58
C LYS A 71 8.24 4.41 -16.01
N GLY A 72 8.34 4.21 -14.70
CA GLY A 72 9.59 4.17 -13.97
C GLY A 72 10.34 2.86 -14.14
N ILE A 73 11.61 2.88 -13.78
CA ILE A 73 12.45 1.67 -13.68
C ILE A 73 12.22 0.95 -12.36
N VAL A 74 12.61 -0.32 -12.29
CA VAL A 74 12.45 -1.17 -11.08
C VAL A 74 12.96 -0.48 -9.81
N LEU A 75 14.14 0.15 -9.87
CA LEU A 75 14.71 0.87 -8.72
C LEU A 75 13.81 2.00 -8.22
N GLN A 76 13.11 2.72 -9.11
CA GLN A 76 12.16 3.75 -8.69
C GLN A 76 10.92 3.13 -8.05
N MET A 77 10.42 2.03 -8.63
CA MET A 77 9.25 1.31 -8.10
C MET A 77 9.47 0.82 -6.67
N THR A 78 10.69 0.39 -6.31
CA THR A 78 11.06 -0.03 -4.95
C THR A 78 10.77 1.04 -3.89
N TYR A 79 10.91 2.32 -4.23
CA TYR A 79 10.62 3.41 -3.29
C TYR A 79 9.20 3.96 -3.41
N LEU A 80 8.61 3.89 -4.61
CA LEU A 80 7.31 4.49 -4.92
C LEU A 80 6.13 3.61 -4.53
N LEU A 81 6.23 2.29 -4.66
CA LEU A 81 5.11 1.38 -4.35
C LEU A 81 4.71 1.39 -2.88
N PRO A 82 5.64 1.34 -1.89
CA PRO A 82 5.26 1.45 -0.47
C PRO A 82 4.54 2.77 -0.16
N ARG A 83 5.05 3.87 -0.72
CA ARG A 83 4.46 5.21 -0.59
C ARG A 83 3.09 5.30 -1.26
N LEU A 84 2.91 4.67 -2.41
CA LEU A 84 1.61 4.60 -3.08
C LEU A 84 0.59 3.81 -2.24
N ALA A 85 1.01 2.75 -1.55
CA ALA A 85 0.16 2.00 -0.64
C ALA A 85 -0.24 2.84 0.58
N GLU A 86 0.68 3.65 1.12
CA GLU A 86 0.40 4.60 2.19
C GLU A 86 -0.60 5.68 1.76
N ILE A 87 -0.40 6.30 0.60
CA ILE A 87 -1.35 7.28 0.03
C ILE A 87 -2.73 6.63 -0.12
N TYR A 88 -2.78 5.38 -0.59
CA TYR A 88 -4.00 4.59 -0.70
C TYR A 88 -4.70 4.39 0.64
N HIS A 89 -3.98 3.95 1.67
CA HIS A 89 -4.51 3.80 3.02
C HIS A 89 -5.15 5.10 3.53
N ARG A 90 -4.46 6.22 3.37
CA ARG A 90 -4.94 7.55 3.80
C ARG A 90 -6.19 8.01 3.02
N CYS A 91 -6.37 7.57 1.78
CA CYS A 91 -7.52 7.93 0.94
C CYS A 91 -8.70 6.96 1.04
N PHE A 92 -8.46 5.71 1.43
CA PHE A 92 -9.46 4.66 1.32
C PHE A 92 -10.73 4.96 2.11
N GLY A 93 -10.61 5.44 3.36
CA GLY A 93 -11.78 5.73 4.20
C GLY A 93 -12.64 6.92 3.74
N SER A 94 -12.07 7.89 3.02
CA SER A 94 -12.79 9.11 2.63
C SER A 94 -13.22 9.13 1.17
N LYS A 95 -12.43 8.51 0.27
CA LYS A 95 -12.65 8.53 -1.19
C LYS A 95 -12.30 7.19 -1.84
N GLU A 96 -12.75 6.10 -1.23
CA GLU A 96 -12.55 4.72 -1.70
C GLU A 96 -12.70 4.56 -3.22
N ARG A 97 -13.81 5.03 -3.80
CA ARG A 97 -14.07 4.89 -5.24
C ARG A 97 -12.99 5.53 -6.10
N LEU A 98 -12.49 6.71 -5.73
CA LEU A 98 -11.42 7.38 -6.47
C LEU A 98 -10.10 6.64 -6.31
N ALA A 99 -9.77 6.20 -5.10
CA ALA A 99 -8.57 5.40 -4.84
C ALA A 99 -8.58 4.10 -5.67
N ARG A 100 -9.74 3.44 -5.77
CA ARG A 100 -9.99 2.25 -6.60
C ARG A 100 -9.72 2.51 -8.10
N ILE A 101 -10.18 3.65 -8.63
CA ILE A 101 -9.98 4.02 -10.04
C ILE A 101 -8.50 4.13 -10.40
N TYR A 102 -7.64 4.54 -9.47
CA TYR A 102 -6.20 4.68 -9.73
C TYR A 102 -5.41 3.41 -9.41
N ILE A 103 -5.78 2.68 -8.36
CA ILE A 103 -5.04 1.49 -7.91
C ILE A 103 -5.21 0.31 -8.88
N VAL A 104 -6.43 0.07 -9.38
CA VAL A 104 -6.73 -1.09 -10.24
C VAL A 104 -5.94 -1.05 -11.55
N PRO A 105 -5.88 0.08 -12.29
CA PRO A 105 -5.03 0.16 -13.48
C PRO A 105 -3.53 0.02 -13.18
N THR A 106 -3.08 0.42 -12.00
CA THR A 106 -1.67 0.26 -11.59
C THR A 106 -1.35 -1.19 -11.26
N LEU A 107 -2.21 -1.87 -10.49
CA LEU A 107 -2.14 -3.32 -10.25
C LEU A 107 -2.14 -4.11 -11.56
N LYS A 108 -3.04 -3.78 -12.49
CA LYS A 108 -3.09 -4.41 -13.82
C LYS A 108 -1.76 -4.29 -14.56
N TYR A 109 -1.18 -3.09 -14.59
CA TYR A 109 0.12 -2.87 -15.19
C TYR A 109 1.21 -3.72 -14.52
N LEU A 110 1.27 -3.70 -13.19
CA LEU A 110 2.26 -4.46 -12.42
C LEU A 110 2.15 -5.97 -12.67
N LEU A 111 0.93 -6.52 -12.71
CA LEU A 111 0.66 -7.93 -13.01
C LEU A 111 1.12 -8.32 -14.41
N GLN A 112 0.91 -7.44 -15.40
CA GLN A 112 1.38 -7.67 -16.76
C GLN A 112 2.91 -7.64 -16.84
N SER A 113 3.55 -6.66 -16.21
CA SER A 113 5.01 -6.53 -16.15
C SER A 113 5.69 -7.65 -15.34
N SER A 114 5.01 -8.21 -14.35
CA SER A 114 5.50 -9.33 -13.53
C SER A 114 5.74 -10.60 -14.34
N ARG A 115 5.08 -10.76 -15.50
CA ARG A 115 5.25 -11.93 -16.38
C ARG A 115 6.63 -12.02 -17.01
N THR A 116 7.26 -10.87 -17.24
CA THR A 116 8.53 -10.76 -17.95
C THR A 116 9.67 -10.30 -17.03
N ASN A 117 9.37 -9.86 -15.81
CA ASN A 117 10.36 -9.33 -14.88
C ASN A 117 10.12 -9.84 -13.45
N VAL A 118 11.03 -10.69 -12.96
CA VAL A 118 10.98 -11.29 -11.61
C VAL A 118 11.08 -10.24 -10.51
N ALA A 119 11.85 -9.16 -10.70
CA ALA A 119 11.96 -8.10 -9.72
C ALA A 119 10.65 -7.32 -9.59
N VAL A 120 9.99 -7.03 -10.71
CA VAL A 120 8.64 -6.42 -10.70
C VAL A 120 7.63 -7.37 -10.07
N SER A 121 7.72 -8.67 -10.30
CA SER A 121 6.87 -9.67 -9.63
C SER A 121 6.98 -9.61 -8.10
N ARG A 122 8.21 -9.57 -7.56
CA ARG A 122 8.43 -9.41 -6.11
C ARG A 122 7.88 -8.10 -5.56
N LEU A 123 8.09 -7.01 -6.27
CA LEU A 123 7.55 -5.69 -5.90
C LEU A 123 6.02 -5.67 -5.96
N THR A 124 5.43 -6.37 -6.91
CA THR A 124 3.97 -6.49 -7.06
C THR A 124 3.36 -7.29 -5.91
N GLN A 125 4.03 -8.38 -5.48
CA GLN A 125 3.64 -9.12 -4.28
C GLN A 125 3.71 -8.21 -3.05
N SER A 126 4.86 -7.58 -2.78
CA SER A 126 5.03 -6.67 -1.64
C SER A 126 3.99 -5.55 -1.62
N PHE A 127 3.72 -4.94 -2.78
CA PHE A 127 2.69 -3.91 -2.89
C PHE A 127 1.29 -4.46 -2.60
N THR A 128 0.99 -5.68 -3.06
CA THR A 128 -0.30 -6.33 -2.78
C THR A 128 -0.43 -6.63 -1.29
N ASP A 129 0.63 -7.11 -0.65
CA ASP A 129 0.66 -7.38 0.79
C ASP A 129 0.42 -6.11 1.61
N ASP A 130 1.05 -5.00 1.23
CA ASP A 130 0.81 -3.69 1.87
C ASP A 130 -0.66 -3.27 1.73
N LEU A 131 -1.25 -3.42 0.53
CA LEU A 131 -2.67 -3.11 0.33
C LEU A 131 -3.56 -4.01 1.17
N VAL A 132 -3.25 -5.32 1.29
CA VAL A 132 -4.03 -6.25 2.14
C VAL A 132 -3.97 -5.80 3.60
N ASN A 133 -2.80 -5.40 4.09
CA ASN A 133 -2.63 -4.88 5.44
C ASN A 133 -3.47 -3.62 5.69
N TYR A 134 -3.64 -2.77 4.68
CA TYR A 134 -4.36 -1.49 4.84
C TYR A 134 -5.87 -1.58 4.71
N VAL A 135 -6.40 -2.41 3.82
CA VAL A 135 -7.85 -2.44 3.52
C VAL A 135 -8.49 -3.82 3.66
N GLY A 136 -7.70 -4.83 3.95
CA GLY A 136 -8.16 -6.21 4.06
C GLY A 136 -8.28 -6.91 2.71
N LYS A 137 -8.14 -8.23 2.76
CA LYS A 137 -8.20 -9.12 1.59
C LYS A 137 -9.57 -9.08 0.90
N GLU A 138 -10.65 -8.99 1.68
CA GLU A 138 -12.03 -8.94 1.18
C GLU A 138 -12.32 -7.69 0.33
N ALA A 139 -11.81 -6.53 0.75
CA ALA A 139 -11.94 -5.32 -0.05
C ALA A 139 -11.20 -5.45 -1.39
N LEU A 140 -10.03 -6.08 -1.39
CA LEU A 140 -9.21 -6.29 -2.59
C LEU A 140 -9.80 -7.34 -3.53
N TRP A 141 -10.54 -8.34 -3.04
CA TRP A 141 -11.21 -9.33 -3.90
C TRP A 141 -12.12 -8.67 -4.95
N SER A 142 -12.81 -7.60 -4.58
CA SER A 142 -13.66 -6.85 -5.51
C SER A 142 -12.87 -6.14 -6.63
N PHE A 143 -11.54 -6.06 -6.56
CA PHE A 143 -10.73 -5.53 -7.65
C PHE A 143 -10.59 -6.54 -8.79
N ALA A 144 -10.70 -7.83 -8.46
CA ALA A 144 -10.57 -8.93 -9.40
C ALA A 144 -11.64 -8.90 -10.50
N ASP A 145 -12.78 -8.27 -10.23
CA ASP A 145 -13.89 -8.11 -11.19
C ASP A 145 -13.50 -7.25 -12.39
N ASN A 146 -12.57 -6.31 -12.20
CA ASN A 146 -12.07 -5.40 -13.24
C ASN A 146 -10.86 -5.95 -14.01
N LEU A 147 -10.42 -7.18 -13.70
CA LEU A 147 -9.28 -7.85 -14.32
C LEU A 147 -9.75 -8.91 -15.34
N ASN A 148 -8.95 -9.12 -16.40
CA ASN A 148 -9.19 -10.24 -17.31
C ASN A 148 -8.88 -11.59 -16.64
N ASN A 149 -9.28 -12.71 -17.25
CA ASN A 149 -9.12 -14.04 -16.64
C ASN A 149 -7.70 -14.34 -16.18
N ASN A 150 -6.68 -13.98 -16.98
CA ASN A 150 -5.29 -14.25 -16.65
C ASN A 150 -4.77 -13.35 -15.53
N GLU A 151 -5.09 -12.05 -15.57
CA GLU A 151 -4.77 -11.09 -14.52
C GLU A 151 -5.47 -11.44 -13.21
N ARG A 152 -6.73 -11.88 -13.29
CA ARG A 152 -7.52 -12.34 -12.17
C ARG A 152 -6.87 -13.54 -11.49
N VAL A 153 -6.48 -14.57 -12.24
CA VAL A 153 -5.80 -15.75 -11.68
C VAL A 153 -4.50 -15.33 -10.98
N MET A 154 -3.69 -14.48 -11.62
CA MET A 154 -2.45 -13.98 -11.02
C MET A 154 -2.71 -13.20 -9.73
N PHE A 155 -3.67 -12.28 -9.75
CA PHE A 155 -4.03 -11.47 -8.59
C PHE A 155 -4.57 -12.33 -7.44
N ARG A 156 -5.40 -13.33 -7.75
CA ARG A 156 -5.88 -14.31 -6.76
C ARG A 156 -4.73 -15.07 -6.10
N ASN A 157 -3.76 -15.51 -6.89
CA ASN A 157 -2.58 -16.21 -6.36
C ASN A 157 -1.77 -15.29 -5.43
N LEU A 158 -1.59 -14.00 -5.76
CA LEU A 158 -0.94 -13.05 -4.86
C LEU A 158 -1.67 -12.95 -3.50
N LEU A 159 -3.00 -12.87 -3.53
CA LEU A 159 -3.83 -12.80 -2.31
C LEU A 159 -3.83 -14.11 -1.50
N ILE A 160 -3.64 -15.27 -2.15
CA ILE A 160 -3.53 -16.58 -1.48
C ILE A 160 -2.16 -16.71 -0.82
N ASN A 161 -1.08 -16.37 -1.51
CA ASN A 161 0.30 -16.45 -0.98
C ASN A 161 0.47 -15.60 0.30
N PHE A 162 -0.20 -14.45 0.39
CA PHE A 162 -0.23 -13.64 1.61
C PHE A 162 -0.85 -14.38 2.81
N GLN A 163 -1.83 -15.25 2.59
CA GLN A 163 -2.46 -16.02 3.65
C GLN A 163 -1.54 -17.14 4.17
N GLU A 164 -0.73 -17.72 3.29
CA GLU A 164 0.30 -18.69 3.68
C GLU A 164 1.41 -18.03 4.49
N SER A 165 1.86 -16.83 4.10
CA SER A 165 2.88 -16.09 4.86
C SER A 165 2.40 -15.66 6.25
N LEU A 166 1.12 -15.26 6.40
CA LEU A 166 0.53 -15.00 7.72
C LEU A 166 0.46 -16.27 8.59
N ASN A 167 0.13 -17.42 8.02
CA ASN A 167 0.06 -18.69 8.74
C ASN A 167 1.44 -19.20 9.18
N GLU A 168 2.50 -18.87 8.43
CA GLU A 168 3.89 -19.16 8.81
C GLU A 168 4.39 -18.24 9.94
N ILE A 169 3.99 -16.96 9.93
CA ILE A 169 4.39 -15.98 10.95
C ILE A 169 3.57 -16.16 12.24
N CYS A 170 2.33 -16.62 12.14
CA CYS A 170 1.43 -16.84 13.28
C CYS A 170 0.71 -18.18 13.12
N PRO A 171 1.34 -19.32 13.47
CA PRO A 171 0.70 -20.61 13.36
C PRO A 171 -0.55 -20.65 14.26
N PRO A 172 -1.65 -21.31 13.84
CA PRO A 172 -2.91 -21.31 14.58
C PRO A 172 -2.79 -21.85 16.01
N THR A 173 -1.73 -22.59 16.32
CA THR A 173 -1.37 -23.05 17.68
C THR A 173 -0.88 -21.93 18.61
N LEU A 174 -0.26 -20.87 18.09
CA LEU A 174 0.17 -19.71 18.90
C LEU A 174 -1.02 -18.82 19.29
N TYR A 175 -2.08 -18.81 18.48
CA TYR A 175 -3.31 -18.07 18.76
C TYR A 175 -4.01 -18.58 20.03
N VAL A 176 -4.01 -19.89 20.26
CA VAL A 176 -4.59 -20.52 21.46
C VAL A 176 -3.74 -20.24 22.70
N CYS A 177 -2.41 -20.27 22.59
CA CYS A 177 -1.52 -19.97 23.72
C CYS A 177 -1.55 -18.50 24.15
N VAL A 178 -1.65 -17.56 23.21
CA VAL A 178 -1.65 -16.11 23.52
C VAL A 178 -2.98 -15.69 24.17
N VAL A 179 -4.12 -16.22 23.72
CA VAL A 179 -5.43 -15.92 24.33
C VAL A 179 -5.55 -16.51 25.74
N ASP A 180 -4.99 -17.70 25.98
CA ASP A 180 -5.05 -18.36 27.29
C ASP A 180 -4.03 -17.80 28.32
N HIS A 181 -2.98 -17.12 27.85
CA HIS A 181 -2.05 -16.36 28.72
C HIS A 181 -2.51 -14.93 29.00
N LEU A 182 -3.17 -14.27 28.05
CA LEU A 182 -3.70 -12.90 28.20
C LEU A 182 -4.95 -12.85 29.09
N SER A 183 -5.71 -13.94 29.21
CA SER A 183 -6.84 -14.04 30.15
C SER A 183 -6.42 -14.11 31.63
N LYS A 184 -5.13 -14.35 31.91
CA LYS A 184 -4.59 -14.60 33.25
C LYS A 184 -3.70 -13.48 33.80
N THR A 185 -3.46 -12.39 33.06
CA THR A 185 -2.57 -11.30 33.49
C THR A 185 -3.27 -9.94 33.45
N ALA A 186 -3.11 -9.14 34.51
CA ALA A 186 -3.79 -7.86 34.73
C ALA A 186 -3.28 -6.69 33.84
N PHE A 187 -2.73 -7.00 32.66
CA PHE A 187 -2.30 -6.04 31.64
C PHE A 187 -3.23 -6.08 30.42
N ALA A 188 -4.52 -6.29 30.66
CA ALA A 188 -5.51 -6.65 29.66
C ALA A 188 -6.12 -5.47 28.87
N SER A 189 -5.76 -4.20 29.12
CA SER A 189 -6.41 -3.09 28.39
C SER A 189 -5.79 -2.80 27.02
N ASP A 190 -4.45 -2.78 26.94
CA ASP A 190 -3.78 -2.22 25.75
C ASP A 190 -3.47 -3.29 24.69
N LEU A 191 -3.26 -4.54 25.13
CA LEU A 191 -3.07 -5.70 24.25
C LEU A 191 -4.41 -6.31 23.80
N ALA A 192 -5.47 -6.22 24.61
CA ALA A 192 -6.81 -6.60 24.16
C ALA A 192 -7.33 -5.63 23.08
N ALA A 193 -6.98 -4.34 23.12
CA ALA A 193 -7.30 -3.42 22.03
C ALA A 193 -6.64 -3.84 20.69
N PHE A 194 -5.45 -4.45 20.74
CA PHE A 194 -4.75 -4.99 19.58
C PHE A 194 -5.37 -6.31 19.09
N ALA A 195 -5.74 -7.22 20.01
CA ALA A 195 -6.40 -8.48 19.68
C ALA A 195 -7.87 -8.31 19.24
N VAL A 196 -8.58 -7.33 19.79
CA VAL A 196 -9.95 -6.96 19.38
C VAL A 196 -9.92 -6.32 17.99
N LYS A 197 -8.89 -5.53 17.65
CA LYS A 197 -8.72 -5.03 16.27
C LYS A 197 -8.51 -6.15 15.24
N LEU A 198 -7.89 -7.26 15.64
CA LEU A 198 -7.72 -8.44 14.79
C LEU A 198 -8.99 -9.29 14.66
N THR A 199 -9.91 -9.24 15.64
CA THR A 199 -11.13 -10.04 15.65
C THR A 199 -12.38 -9.31 15.12
N TRP A 200 -12.41 -7.97 15.10
CA TRP A 200 -13.60 -7.21 14.71
C TRP A 200 -13.85 -7.09 13.19
N HIS A 201 -12.97 -7.61 12.33
CA HIS A 201 -13.17 -7.56 10.87
C HIS A 201 -13.16 -8.92 10.17
N GLY A 202 -13.44 -10.04 10.87
CA GLY A 202 -13.27 -11.35 10.22
C GLY A 202 -14.08 -12.56 10.67
N PHE A 203 -15.05 -12.47 11.58
CA PHE A 203 -15.94 -13.61 11.87
C PHE A 203 -17.35 -13.15 12.26
N THR A 204 -18.21 -12.91 11.27
CA THR A 204 -19.65 -13.12 11.42
C THR A 204 -20.00 -14.35 10.58
N ASP A 205 -20.16 -15.46 11.27
CA ASP A 205 -20.60 -16.75 10.74
C ASP A 205 -22.10 -16.66 10.38
N PRO A 206 -22.54 -16.79 9.11
CA PRO A 206 -23.95 -16.73 8.76
C PRO A 206 -24.60 -18.13 8.75
N LEU A 207 -24.25 -18.98 9.72
CA LEU A 207 -24.84 -20.33 9.86
C LEU A 207 -25.23 -20.65 11.30
N ARG A 208 -26.14 -19.85 11.87
CA ARG A 208 -26.98 -20.32 12.98
C ARG A 208 -28.27 -19.49 13.12
N ASP A 209 -29.21 -19.72 12.22
CA ASP A 209 -30.65 -19.59 12.53
C ASP A 209 -31.49 -20.22 11.39
N SER A 210 -31.74 -21.53 11.50
CA SER A 210 -32.94 -22.17 10.96
C SER A 210 -33.09 -23.58 11.53
N SER A 211 -33.49 -23.68 12.79
CA SER A 211 -34.28 -24.80 13.34
C SER A 211 -34.66 -24.52 14.80
N ASN A 212 -35.73 -23.73 14.95
CA ASN A 212 -36.87 -24.00 15.83
C ASN A 212 -37.95 -22.94 15.61
#